data_AF-A0A5J9VKW8-F1
#
_entry.id   AF-A0A5J9VKW8-F1
#
_cell.length_a   1.000
_cell.length_b   1.000
_cell.length_c   1.000
_cell.angle_alpha   90.00
_cell.angle_beta   90.00
_cell.angle_gamma   90.00
#
_symmetry.space_group_name_H-M   'P 1'
#
loop_
_entity.id
_entity.type
_entity.pdbx_description
1 polymer ?
#
loop_
_entity_poly.entity_id
_entity_poly.type
_entity_poly.pdbx_seq_one_letter_code
_entity_poly.pdbx_strand_id
1 'polypeptide(L)'
;MMNSDASPVSRYSFGYVDGTDESYFVYDVKDEDVVTRFLVDVTGQIKFLTWVAAAGEWVLFWTEPKAQCDVYALCGAFGVCAEDALASCACLRGFRERRPEEWRQGDRTGGCVRNAGLNCESSARSRSQGAAPEKNGKSADRFYTMPDVRLPSDAQGAAAASVRDCELACLGNCSCTAYSYNGSCWLWYGDLVNLQDTTGAGTGDGSISIRLSASEFSTTGTSKKLIIGLAVSGFVAAITVVVLVSPMLAVKLSSRSRAAQGCRVQERSSAPPLAAV
;
A
#
# COMPACT_ATOMS: atom_id res chain seq x y z
N MET A 1 2.24 5.18 -25.66
CA MET A 1 2.52 4.84 -27.06
C MET A 1 1.29 4.16 -27.62
N MET A 2 0.57 4.80 -28.55
CA MET A 2 -0.55 4.15 -29.23
C MET A 2 0.03 3.13 -30.20
N ASN A 3 -0.09 1.84 -29.89
CA ASN A 3 0.22 0.78 -30.83
C ASN A 3 -0.73 0.91 -32.02
N SER A 4 -0.12 1.10 -33.19
CA SER A 4 -0.76 1.07 -34.50
C SER A 4 -1.15 -0.36 -34.86
N ASP A 5 -2.11 -0.96 -34.15
CA ASP A 5 -2.80 -2.12 -34.71
C ASP A 5 -3.83 -1.60 -35.73
N ALA A 6 -3.40 -1.63 -36.98
CA ALA A 6 -4.17 -1.24 -38.14
C ALA A 6 -5.36 -2.20 -38.31
N SER A 7 -6.50 -1.83 -37.75
CA SER A 7 -7.78 -2.40 -38.17
C SER A 7 -8.11 -1.87 -39.58
N PRO A 8 -8.46 -2.74 -40.54
CA PRO A 8 -8.72 -2.32 -41.91
C PRO A 8 -10.01 -1.49 -41.91
N VAL A 9 -9.95 -0.28 -42.49
CA VAL A 9 -11.05 0.72 -42.59
C VAL A 9 -11.22 1.68 -41.39
N SER A 10 -10.14 2.21 -40.80
CA SER A 10 -10.28 3.42 -39.97
C SER A 10 -10.61 4.64 -40.85
N ARG A 11 -11.79 5.25 -40.61
CA ARG A 11 -12.23 6.55 -41.20
C ARG A 11 -11.36 7.74 -40.77
N TYR A 12 -10.49 7.51 -39.79
CA TYR A 12 -9.61 8.50 -39.21
C TYR A 12 -8.15 8.07 -39.37
N SER A 13 -7.26 9.03 -39.66
CA SER A 13 -5.82 8.90 -39.44
C SER A 13 -5.41 9.83 -38.31
N PHE A 14 -4.51 9.33 -37.47
CA PHE A 14 -3.90 10.10 -36.40
C PHE A 14 -2.39 10.05 -36.58
N GLY A 15 -1.72 11.18 -36.37
CA GLY A 15 -0.29 11.31 -36.48
C GLY A 15 0.27 12.24 -35.41
N TYR A 16 1.55 12.07 -35.13
CA TYR A 16 2.31 13.00 -34.31
C TYR A 16 3.55 13.39 -35.11
N VAL A 17 3.69 14.69 -35.34
CA VAL A 17 4.87 15.26 -35.99
C VAL A 17 5.79 15.70 -34.88
N ASP A 18 7.01 15.17 -34.88
CA ASP A 18 8.06 15.49 -33.94
C ASP A 18 9.24 16.10 -34.71
N GLY A 19 9.23 17.44 -34.83
CA GLY A 19 10.27 18.21 -35.49
C GLY A 19 11.18 18.93 -34.49
N THR A 20 12.26 19.52 -34.99
CA THR A 20 13.15 20.34 -34.16
C THR A 20 12.52 21.67 -33.76
N ASP A 21 11.62 22.19 -34.60
CA ASP A 21 11.05 23.52 -34.45
C ASP A 21 9.60 23.47 -33.95
N GLU A 22 8.86 22.42 -34.32
CA GLU A 22 7.48 22.21 -33.91
C GLU A 22 7.22 20.75 -33.63
N SER A 23 6.35 20.51 -32.65
CA SER A 23 5.75 19.21 -32.42
C SER A 23 4.25 19.37 -32.23
N TYR A 24 3.48 18.59 -32.98
CA TYR A 24 2.04 18.71 -32.98
C TYR A 24 1.36 17.39 -33.31
N PHE A 25 0.17 17.22 -32.75
CA PHE A 25 -0.75 16.15 -33.12
C PHE A 25 -1.57 16.57 -34.32
N VAL A 26 -1.70 15.67 -35.30
CA VAL A 26 -2.49 15.88 -36.52
C VAL A 26 -3.48 14.74 -36.67
N TYR A 27 -4.65 15.04 -37.22
CA TYR A 27 -5.63 14.03 -37.57
C TYR A 27 -6.33 14.39 -38.88
N ASP A 28 -6.68 13.38 -39.67
CA ASP A 28 -7.49 13.54 -40.87
C ASP A 28 -8.72 12.65 -40.82
N VAL A 29 -9.82 13.15 -41.37
CA VAL A 29 -11.07 12.44 -41.55
C VAL A 29 -11.18 12.10 -43.04
N LYS A 30 -11.19 10.82 -43.39
CA LYS A 30 -11.13 10.36 -44.80
C LYS A 30 -12.46 10.46 -45.54
N ASP A 31 -13.55 10.63 -44.80
CA ASP A 31 -14.91 10.75 -45.31
C ASP A 31 -15.36 12.19 -45.11
N GLU A 32 -15.52 12.95 -46.20
CA GLU A 32 -15.85 14.37 -46.16
C GLU A 32 -17.21 14.67 -45.52
N ASP A 33 -18.12 13.69 -45.51
CA ASP A 33 -19.44 13.82 -44.89
C ASP A 33 -19.39 13.67 -43.36
N VAL A 34 -18.26 13.22 -42.81
CA VAL A 34 -18.08 12.99 -41.37
C VAL A 34 -17.60 14.27 -40.70
N VAL A 35 -18.50 14.92 -39.98
CA VAL A 35 -18.16 16.07 -39.13
C VAL A 35 -17.63 15.56 -37.79
N THR A 36 -16.46 16.05 -37.40
CA THR A 36 -15.84 15.72 -36.12
C THR A 36 -15.47 16.96 -35.31
N ARG A 37 -15.23 16.77 -34.02
CA ARG A 37 -14.88 17.85 -33.10
C ARG A 37 -13.93 17.36 -32.01
N PHE A 38 -12.77 18.00 -31.91
CA PHE A 38 -11.89 17.89 -30.74
C PHE A 38 -12.16 19.03 -29.78
N LEU A 39 -12.33 18.71 -28.50
CA LEU A 39 -12.49 19.73 -27.45
C LEU A 39 -11.91 19.25 -26.13
N VAL A 40 -11.56 20.22 -25.28
CA VAL A 40 -11.36 19.98 -23.85
C VAL A 40 -12.70 20.27 -23.17
N ASP A 41 -13.25 19.23 -22.54
CA ASP A 41 -14.52 19.31 -21.81
C ASP A 41 -14.35 20.13 -20.51
N VAL A 42 -15.47 20.56 -19.91
CA VAL A 42 -15.46 21.25 -18.61
C VAL A 42 -14.87 20.41 -17.48
N THR A 43 -14.83 19.09 -17.63
CA THR A 43 -14.13 18.18 -16.71
C THR A 43 -12.61 18.18 -16.89
N GLY A 44 -12.07 18.87 -17.90
CA GLY A 44 -10.66 18.85 -18.28
C GLY A 44 -10.27 17.67 -19.17
N GLN A 45 -11.21 16.80 -19.53
CA GLN A 45 -10.97 15.63 -20.37
C GLN A 45 -10.97 16.04 -21.85
N ILE A 46 -9.99 15.57 -22.61
CA ILE A 46 -9.98 15.73 -24.08
C ILE A 46 -11.00 14.77 -24.65
N LYS A 47 -11.90 15.24 -25.51
CA LYS A 47 -12.91 14.43 -26.19
C LYS A 47 -12.80 14.60 -27.70
N PHE A 48 -12.87 13.48 -28.41
CA PHE A 48 -13.08 13.44 -29.85
C PHE A 48 -14.51 12.97 -30.12
N LEU A 49 -15.32 13.85 -30.71
CA LEU A 49 -16.73 13.65 -30.99
C LEU A 49 -16.97 13.53 -32.50
N THR A 50 -17.91 12.69 -32.87
CA THR A 50 -18.39 12.53 -34.25
C THR A 50 -19.87 12.87 -34.32
N TRP A 51 -20.27 13.66 -35.30
CA TRP A 51 -21.68 13.94 -35.54
C TRP A 51 -22.34 12.75 -36.25
N VAL A 52 -23.40 12.19 -35.67
CA VAL A 52 -24.16 11.09 -36.28
C VAL A 52 -25.49 11.63 -36.77
N ALA A 53 -25.58 11.90 -38.08
CA ALA A 53 -26.75 12.52 -38.69
C ALA A 53 -28.06 11.74 -38.46
N ALA A 54 -27.99 10.40 -38.44
CA ALA A 54 -29.15 9.54 -38.17
C ALA A 54 -29.72 9.71 -36.75
N ALA A 55 -28.87 10.07 -35.78
CA ALA A 55 -29.25 10.29 -34.38
C ALA A 55 -29.43 11.77 -34.04
N GLY A 56 -28.92 12.68 -34.88
CA GLY A 56 -28.98 14.12 -34.64
C GLY A 56 -28.16 14.57 -33.42
N GLU A 57 -27.10 13.83 -33.09
CA GLU A 57 -26.30 14.08 -31.88
C GLU A 57 -24.79 13.88 -32.10
N TRP A 58 -24.02 14.45 -31.16
CA TRP A 58 -22.58 14.21 -31.06
C TRP A 58 -22.32 12.95 -30.24
N VAL A 59 -21.68 11.97 -30.87
CA VAL A 59 -21.29 10.72 -30.22
C VAL A 59 -19.81 10.76 -29.86
N LEU A 60 -19.49 10.35 -28.64
CA LEU A 60 -18.10 10.23 -28.18
C LEU A 60 -17.41 9.08 -28.92
N PHE A 61 -16.35 9.40 -29.67
CA PHE A 61 -15.53 8.40 -30.34
C PHE A 61 -14.36 7.96 -29.46
N TRP A 62 -13.64 8.91 -28.84
CA TRP A 62 -12.67 8.60 -27.77
C TRP A 62 -12.44 9.81 -26.84
N THR A 63 -11.81 9.54 -25.71
CA THR A 63 -11.45 10.56 -24.72
C THR A 63 -10.11 10.26 -24.06
N GLU A 64 -9.43 11.27 -23.50
CA GLU A 64 -8.21 11.13 -22.70
C GLU A 64 -8.21 12.10 -21.50
N PRO A 65 -7.76 11.68 -20.30
CA PRO A 65 -7.45 10.30 -19.91
C PRO A 65 -8.70 9.42 -19.88
N LYS A 66 -8.60 8.14 -20.26
CA LYS A 66 -9.73 7.19 -20.27
C LYS A 66 -10.04 6.62 -18.89
N ALA A 67 -8.98 6.22 -18.21
CA ALA A 67 -9.01 5.60 -16.90
C ALA A 67 -8.73 6.66 -15.82
N GLN A 68 -9.16 6.42 -14.58
CA GLN A 68 -8.87 7.37 -13.51
C GLN A 68 -7.38 7.36 -13.16
N CYS A 69 -6.73 6.19 -13.12
CA CYS A 69 -5.30 6.08 -12.85
C CYS A 69 -4.41 6.71 -13.93
N ASP A 70 -4.95 7.01 -15.12
CA ASP A 70 -4.25 7.77 -16.18
C ASP A 70 -4.14 9.27 -15.86
N VAL A 71 -4.88 9.78 -14.88
CA VAL A 71 -4.76 11.15 -14.41
C VAL A 71 -3.40 11.35 -13.74
N TYR A 72 -2.63 12.30 -14.26
CA TYR A 72 -1.30 12.60 -13.74
C TYR A 72 -1.33 12.92 -12.23
N ALA A 73 -0.46 12.24 -11.49
CA ALA A 73 -0.24 12.37 -10.07
C ALA A 73 -1.48 12.16 -9.18
N LEU A 74 -2.47 11.37 -9.63
CA LEU A 74 -3.70 11.10 -8.86
C LEU A 74 -3.40 10.62 -7.42
N CYS A 75 -2.43 9.71 -7.26
CA CYS A 75 -2.03 9.16 -5.96
C CYS A 75 -0.85 9.88 -5.30
N GLY A 76 -0.35 10.96 -5.92
CA GLY A 76 0.85 11.67 -5.46
C GLY A 76 2.13 10.82 -5.50
N ALA A 77 3.20 11.37 -4.90
CA ALA A 77 4.51 10.72 -4.84
C ALA A 77 4.49 9.43 -3.99
N PHE A 78 5.13 8.37 -4.47
CA PHE A 78 5.21 7.05 -3.84
C PHE A 78 3.85 6.39 -3.52
N GLY A 79 2.77 6.91 -4.11
CA GLY A 79 1.47 6.27 -4.17
C GLY A 79 1.37 5.37 -5.40
N VAL A 80 0.63 4.28 -5.28
CA VAL A 80 0.28 3.39 -6.38
C VAL A 80 -1.23 3.45 -6.60
N CYS A 81 -1.64 3.52 -7.87
CA CYS A 81 -3.04 3.55 -8.27
C CYS A 81 -3.48 2.16 -8.74
N ALA A 82 -4.58 1.64 -8.20
CA ALA A 82 -5.22 0.44 -8.73
C ALA A 82 -6.52 0.86 -9.43
N GLU A 83 -6.71 0.41 -10.68
CA GLU A 83 -7.94 0.70 -11.44
C GLU A 83 -9.08 -0.20 -10.94
N ASP A 84 -9.66 0.17 -9.81
CA ASP A 84 -10.91 -0.38 -9.28
C ASP A 84 -12.05 0.65 -9.43
N ALA A 85 -13.26 0.31 -8.97
CA ALA A 85 -14.44 1.16 -9.12
C ALA A 85 -14.29 2.57 -8.50
N LEU A 86 -13.29 2.82 -7.64
CA LEU A 86 -13.02 4.10 -7.01
C LEU A 86 -11.63 4.66 -7.31
N ALA A 87 -10.87 4.00 -8.20
CA ALA A 87 -9.43 4.20 -8.39
C ALA A 87 -8.69 4.37 -7.06
N SER A 88 -8.56 3.26 -6.34
CA SER A 88 -7.93 3.29 -5.03
C SER A 88 -6.43 3.60 -5.13
N CYS A 89 -6.01 4.60 -4.36
CA CYS A 89 -4.61 4.85 -4.08
C CYS A 89 -4.19 4.13 -2.80
N ALA A 90 -3.00 3.55 -2.82
CA ALA A 90 -2.31 3.02 -1.66
C ALA A 90 -0.87 3.53 -1.62
N CYS A 91 -0.26 3.60 -0.43
CA CYS A 91 1.17 3.84 -0.33
C CYS A 91 1.95 2.57 -0.65
N LEU A 92 3.10 2.74 -1.31
CA LEU A 92 4.06 1.67 -1.53
C LEU A 92 4.50 1.03 -0.20
N ARG A 93 4.88 -0.26 -0.24
CA ARG A 93 5.47 -0.93 0.92
C ARG A 93 6.68 -0.14 1.43
N GLY A 94 6.72 0.12 2.73
CA GLY A 94 7.78 0.92 3.37
C GLY A 94 7.52 2.43 3.32
N PHE A 95 6.32 2.83 2.90
CA PHE A 95 5.84 4.21 2.90
C PHE A 95 4.52 4.31 3.69
N ARG A 96 4.18 5.53 4.10
CA ARG A 96 2.93 5.90 4.77
C ARG A 96 2.42 7.22 4.21
N GLU A 97 1.14 7.52 4.44
CA GLU A 97 0.51 8.73 3.94
C GLU A 97 1.23 9.97 4.50
N ARG A 98 1.53 10.94 3.63
CA ARG A 98 2.15 12.20 4.05
C ARG A 98 1.22 13.02 4.94
N ARG A 99 -0.07 13.01 4.61
CA ARG A 99 -1.13 13.76 5.29
C ARG A 99 -2.35 12.86 5.51
N PRO A 100 -2.38 12.07 6.61
CA PRO A 100 -3.43 11.09 6.86
C PRO A 100 -4.85 11.68 6.97
N GLU A 101 -4.98 12.93 7.41
CA GLU A 101 -6.27 13.64 7.49
C GLU A 101 -6.86 13.95 6.11
N GLU A 102 -6.04 14.44 5.18
CA GLU A 102 -6.41 14.73 3.79
C GLU A 102 -6.71 13.42 3.04
N TRP A 103 -5.87 12.40 3.25
CA TRP A 103 -6.06 11.08 2.65
C TRP A 103 -7.39 10.43 3.03
N ARG A 104 -7.80 10.55 4.31
CA ARG A 104 -9.11 10.07 4.80
C ARG A 104 -10.30 10.80 4.20
N GLN A 105 -10.09 12.03 3.71
CA GLN A 105 -11.10 12.82 3.01
C GLN A 105 -11.10 12.59 1.49
N GLY A 106 -10.18 11.75 0.99
CA GLY A 106 -10.05 11.40 -0.41
C GLY A 106 -8.98 12.17 -1.17
N ASP A 107 -8.36 13.19 -0.56
CA ASP A 107 -7.25 13.93 -1.17
C ASP A 107 -5.94 13.15 -0.99
N ARG A 108 -5.46 12.60 -2.10
CA ARG A 108 -4.23 11.80 -2.18
C ARG A 108 -3.07 12.56 -2.83
N THR A 109 -3.27 13.83 -3.20
CA THR A 109 -2.26 14.63 -3.92
C THR A 109 -0.99 14.83 -3.10
N GLY A 110 -1.10 14.84 -1.77
CA GLY A 110 0.05 14.89 -0.85
C GLY A 110 0.96 13.66 -0.91
N GLY A 111 0.49 12.54 -1.47
CA GLY A 111 1.23 11.30 -1.65
C GLY A 111 1.69 10.66 -0.33
N CYS A 112 2.79 9.93 -0.43
CA CYS A 112 3.36 9.12 0.63
C CYS A 112 4.80 9.55 0.95
N VAL A 113 5.27 9.12 2.12
CA VAL A 113 6.64 9.36 2.62
C VAL A 113 7.21 8.07 3.19
N ARG A 114 8.53 7.92 3.13
CA ARG A 114 9.23 6.73 3.64
C ARG A 114 9.00 6.56 5.15
N ASN A 115 8.81 5.32 5.58
CA ASN A 115 8.73 4.97 7.00
C ASN A 115 10.09 5.13 7.69
N ALA A 116 11.15 4.66 7.03
CA ALA A 116 12.54 4.77 7.48
C ALA A 116 13.43 5.42 6.41
N GLY A 117 14.39 6.24 6.86
CA GLY A 117 15.38 6.87 5.99
C GLY A 117 16.33 5.85 5.34
N LEU A 118 16.77 6.16 4.13
CA LEU A 118 17.77 5.38 3.41
C LEU A 118 19.16 5.55 4.04
N ASN A 119 19.97 4.50 4.00
CA ASN A 119 21.33 4.48 4.48
C ASN A 119 22.30 4.61 3.30
N CYS A 120 22.41 5.83 2.75
CA CYS A 120 23.29 6.09 1.62
C CYS A 120 24.68 6.64 2.00
N GLU A 121 24.85 7.21 3.20
CA GLU A 121 26.10 7.89 3.58
C GLU A 121 27.25 6.94 3.94
N SER A 122 26.99 5.70 4.32
CA SER A 122 28.03 4.79 4.84
C SER A 122 28.95 4.21 3.76
N SER A 123 28.56 4.22 2.49
CA SER A 123 29.31 3.60 1.38
C SER A 123 30.15 4.58 0.55
N ALA A 124 29.85 5.90 0.62
CA ALA A 124 30.61 6.93 -0.09
C ALA A 124 31.86 7.38 0.70
N ARG A 125 31.77 7.51 2.03
CA ARG A 125 32.91 7.91 2.88
C ARG A 125 33.93 6.79 3.10
N SER A 126 33.55 5.54 2.88
CA SER A 126 34.44 4.38 3.05
C SER A 126 35.43 4.18 1.90
N ARG A 127 35.23 4.83 0.74
CA ARG A 127 36.17 4.74 -0.40
C ARG A 127 37.27 5.81 -0.38
N SER A 128 37.09 6.92 0.34
CA SER A 128 38.05 8.04 0.34
C SER A 128 39.02 8.02 1.53
N GLN A 129 38.76 7.22 2.56
CA GLN A 129 39.65 7.08 3.71
C GLN A 129 39.68 5.61 4.08
N GLY A 130 40.87 5.00 4.08
CA GLY A 130 41.13 3.61 4.47
C GLY A 130 40.87 3.31 5.95
N ALA A 131 39.76 3.81 6.50
CA ALA A 131 39.28 3.54 7.82
C ALA A 131 38.50 2.21 7.81
N ALA A 132 38.85 1.34 8.75
CA ALA A 132 38.16 0.08 9.00
C ALA A 132 36.64 0.28 9.11
N PRO A 133 35.82 -0.71 8.70
CA PRO A 133 34.37 -0.60 8.75
C PRO A 133 33.95 -0.36 10.20
N GLU A 134 33.43 0.84 10.46
CA GLU A 134 32.84 1.18 11.74
C GLU A 134 31.67 0.21 11.96
N LYS A 135 31.72 -0.58 13.05
CA LYS A 135 30.70 -1.56 13.47
C LYS A 135 29.39 -0.88 13.94
N ASN A 136 29.04 0.27 13.37
CA ASN A 136 27.73 0.87 13.56
C ASN A 136 26.77 0.12 12.64
N GLY A 137 26.06 -0.88 13.19
CA GLY A 137 25.23 -1.86 12.49
C GLY A 137 24.02 -1.31 11.71
N LYS A 138 24.21 -0.31 10.86
CA LYS A 138 23.24 0.11 9.85
C LYS A 138 23.46 -0.73 8.59
N SER A 139 22.53 -1.64 8.34
CA SER A 139 22.51 -2.46 7.14
C SER A 139 22.35 -1.59 5.88
N ALA A 140 22.93 -2.03 4.77
CA ALA A 140 22.81 -1.37 3.48
C ALA A 140 21.35 -1.39 2.99
N ASP A 141 20.93 -0.37 2.24
CA ASP A 141 19.60 -0.35 1.61
C ASP A 141 19.36 -1.60 0.75
N ARG A 142 18.09 -1.98 0.63
CA ARG A 142 17.65 -3.17 -0.10
C ARG A 142 16.47 -2.82 -0.99
N PHE A 143 16.10 -3.72 -1.90
CA PHE A 143 14.97 -3.51 -2.80
C PHE A 143 13.79 -4.41 -2.49
N TYR A 144 12.59 -3.87 -2.65
CA TYR A 144 11.34 -4.62 -2.72
C TYR A 144 10.82 -4.56 -4.14
N THR A 145 10.64 -5.73 -4.76
CA THR A 145 10.11 -5.84 -6.12
C THR A 145 8.59 -5.94 -6.09
N MET A 146 7.93 -4.99 -6.75
CA MET A 146 6.50 -5.00 -7.02
C MET A 146 6.28 -5.52 -8.46
N PRO A 147 5.64 -6.68 -8.64
CA PRO A 147 5.30 -7.22 -9.97
C PRO A 147 4.05 -6.52 -10.53
N ASP A 148 3.75 -6.79 -11.80
CA ASP A 148 2.51 -6.42 -12.48
C ASP A 148 2.16 -4.93 -12.31
N VAL A 149 3.10 -4.07 -12.70
CA VAL A 149 2.92 -2.61 -12.65
C VAL A 149 3.03 -1.97 -14.02
N ARG A 150 2.29 -0.88 -14.21
CA ARG A 150 2.60 0.10 -15.26
C ARG A 150 3.66 1.06 -14.71
N LEU A 151 4.82 1.06 -15.35
CA LEU A 151 5.99 1.81 -14.92
C LEU A 151 5.84 3.33 -15.20
N PRO A 152 6.36 4.20 -14.32
CA PRO A 152 6.45 5.63 -14.60
C PRO A 152 7.33 5.92 -15.82
N SER A 153 6.98 6.94 -16.60
CA SER A 153 7.62 7.24 -17.89
C SER A 153 8.94 8.01 -17.78
N ASP A 154 9.31 8.51 -16.60
CA ASP A 154 10.49 9.35 -16.33
C ASP A 154 11.76 8.55 -15.98
N ALA A 155 11.80 7.28 -16.39
CA ALA A 155 12.95 6.41 -16.18
C ALA A 155 14.16 6.84 -17.02
N GLN A 156 15.37 6.66 -16.48
CA GLN A 156 16.62 6.88 -17.19
C GLN A 156 17.29 5.53 -17.49
N GLY A 157 17.67 5.33 -18.75
CA GLY A 157 18.43 4.15 -19.17
C GLY A 157 19.84 4.15 -18.57
N ALA A 158 20.30 3.00 -18.10
CA ALA A 158 21.66 2.83 -17.58
C ALA A 158 22.36 1.61 -18.21
N ALA A 159 23.68 1.72 -18.39
CA ALA A 159 24.49 0.61 -18.84
C ALA A 159 24.66 -0.42 -17.71
N ALA A 160 23.98 -1.56 -17.84
CA ALA A 160 24.10 -2.68 -16.92
C ALA A 160 23.89 -3.99 -17.68
N ALA A 161 24.80 -4.96 -17.48
CA ALA A 161 24.77 -6.24 -18.19
C ALA A 161 23.87 -7.28 -17.52
N SER A 162 23.41 -7.02 -16.30
CA SER A 162 22.56 -7.92 -15.52
C SER A 162 21.66 -7.14 -14.56
N VAL A 163 20.63 -7.83 -14.05
CA VAL A 163 19.76 -7.30 -12.99
C VAL A 163 20.57 -6.85 -11.76
N ARG A 164 21.64 -7.58 -11.43
CA ARG A 164 22.52 -7.25 -10.30
C ARG A 164 23.37 -6.01 -10.57
N ASP A 165 23.84 -5.83 -11.80
CA ASP A 165 24.56 -4.61 -12.17
C ASP A 165 23.63 -3.40 -12.14
N CYS A 166 22.36 -3.57 -12.53
CA CYS A 166 21.34 -2.53 -12.45
C CYS A 166 21.03 -2.14 -10.99
N GLU A 167 20.90 -3.15 -10.12
CA GLU A 167 20.74 -2.95 -8.67
C GLU A 167 21.92 -2.17 -8.08
N LEU A 168 23.16 -2.59 -8.41
CA LEU A 168 24.38 -1.92 -7.94
C LEU A 168 24.52 -0.49 -8.49
N ALA A 169 24.13 -0.26 -9.75
CA ALA A 169 24.09 1.08 -10.33
C ALA A 169 23.15 2.00 -9.54
N CYS A 170 21.96 1.50 -9.17
CA CYS A 170 21.03 2.25 -8.34
C CYS A 170 21.59 2.48 -6.92
N LEU A 171 22.14 1.47 -6.26
CA LEU A 171 22.73 1.61 -4.91
C LEU A 171 23.90 2.60 -4.90
N GLY A 172 24.65 2.68 -6.00
CA GLY A 172 25.76 3.60 -6.19
C GLY A 172 25.37 5.09 -6.26
N ASN A 173 24.08 5.39 -6.48
CA ASN A 173 23.55 6.76 -6.52
C ASN A 173 22.49 6.97 -5.43
N CYS A 174 22.74 7.89 -4.49
CA CYS A 174 21.82 8.16 -3.38
C CYS A 174 20.46 8.70 -3.79
N SER A 175 20.36 9.33 -4.95
CA SER A 175 19.11 9.84 -5.47
C SER A 175 18.28 8.75 -6.14
N CYS A 176 18.85 7.57 -6.43
CA CYS A 176 18.12 6.49 -7.08
C CYS A 176 17.09 5.88 -6.12
N THR A 177 15.83 5.85 -6.55
CA THR A 177 14.70 5.39 -5.73
C THR A 177 14.12 4.06 -6.18
N ALA A 178 14.27 3.70 -7.44
CA ALA A 178 13.90 2.38 -7.95
C ALA A 178 14.67 2.01 -9.21
N TYR A 179 14.63 0.73 -9.56
CA TYR A 179 15.06 0.24 -10.86
C TYR A 179 14.10 -0.81 -11.43
N SER A 180 14.22 -1.09 -12.72
CA SER A 180 13.59 -2.20 -13.41
C SER A 180 14.60 -2.81 -14.38
N TYR A 181 14.49 -4.12 -14.59
CA TYR A 181 15.35 -4.83 -15.52
C TYR A 181 14.54 -5.81 -16.36
N ASN A 182 14.46 -5.53 -17.66
CA ASN A 182 13.85 -6.42 -18.66
C ASN A 182 14.76 -6.50 -19.89
N GLY A 183 15.96 -7.07 -19.69
CA GLY A 183 17.05 -7.08 -20.69
C GLY A 183 17.76 -5.73 -20.85
N SER A 184 17.16 -4.64 -20.39
CA SER A 184 17.76 -3.31 -20.25
C SER A 184 17.49 -2.77 -18.84
N CYS A 185 18.40 -1.92 -18.35
CA CYS A 185 18.29 -1.31 -17.02
C CYS A 185 17.67 0.08 -17.09
N TRP A 186 16.64 0.28 -16.28
CA TRP A 186 15.92 1.54 -16.12
C TRP A 186 16.00 1.98 -14.67
N LEU A 187 16.42 3.21 -14.43
CA LEU A 187 16.61 3.79 -13.11
C LEU A 187 15.68 4.98 -12.92
N TRP A 188 15.06 5.08 -11.75
CA TRP A 188 14.28 6.24 -11.33
C TRP A 188 15.01 7.01 -10.24
N TYR A 189 14.88 8.34 -10.29
CA TYR A 189 15.49 9.25 -9.34
C TYR A 189 14.44 10.16 -8.73
N GLY A 190 14.55 10.44 -7.42
CA GLY A 190 13.57 11.27 -6.73
C GLY A 190 12.22 10.59 -6.53
N ASP A 191 11.15 11.38 -6.54
CA ASP A 191 9.79 10.91 -6.24
C ASP A 191 9.25 10.03 -7.37
N LEU A 192 8.76 8.84 -7.03
CA LEU A 192 8.04 7.98 -7.98
C LEU A 192 6.60 8.46 -8.11
N VAL A 193 6.16 8.78 -9.33
CA VAL A 193 4.80 9.29 -9.60
C VAL A 193 4.19 8.49 -10.75
N ASN A 194 2.85 8.36 -10.80
CA ASN A 194 2.12 7.62 -11.83
C ASN A 194 2.42 6.12 -11.91
N LEU A 195 2.78 5.51 -10.78
CA LEU A 195 2.87 4.06 -10.69
C LEU A 195 1.46 3.48 -10.58
N GLN A 196 1.14 2.49 -11.42
CA GLN A 196 -0.16 1.82 -11.39
C GLN A 196 0.02 0.33 -11.11
N ASP A 197 -0.81 -0.21 -10.23
CA ASP A 197 -0.95 -1.65 -9.98
C ASP A 197 -1.90 -2.22 -11.03
N THR A 198 -1.45 -3.24 -11.73
CA THR A 198 -2.20 -3.92 -12.79
C THR A 198 -2.47 -5.39 -12.45
N THR A 199 -2.26 -5.78 -11.18
CA THR A 199 -2.54 -7.12 -10.68
C THR A 199 -3.98 -7.52 -11.02
N GLY A 200 -4.15 -8.61 -11.76
CA GLY A 200 -5.47 -9.12 -12.17
C GLY A 200 -6.08 -8.45 -13.40
N ALA A 201 -5.54 -7.33 -13.88
CA ALA A 201 -5.96 -6.69 -15.13
C ALA A 201 -5.32 -7.32 -16.37
N GLY A 202 -4.21 -8.06 -16.19
CA GLY A 202 -3.47 -8.70 -17.29
C GLY A 202 -2.74 -7.71 -18.22
N THR A 203 -2.65 -6.44 -17.82
CA THR A 203 -1.98 -5.34 -18.54
C THR A 203 -0.62 -4.98 -17.93
N GLY A 204 -0.10 -5.83 -17.03
CA GLY A 204 1.17 -5.62 -16.36
C GLY A 204 2.35 -5.90 -17.27
N ASP A 205 3.01 -4.82 -17.70
CA ASP A 205 4.15 -4.89 -18.63
C ASP A 205 5.52 -4.80 -17.91
N GLY A 206 5.55 -4.88 -16.57
CA GLY A 206 6.82 -4.79 -15.87
C GLY A 206 6.76 -5.08 -14.37
N SER A 207 7.96 -5.14 -13.80
CA SER A 207 8.18 -5.12 -12.36
C SER A 207 9.09 -3.95 -12.00
N ILE A 208 8.89 -3.37 -10.83
CA ILE A 208 9.74 -2.30 -10.31
C ILE A 208 10.32 -2.69 -8.96
N SER A 209 11.64 -2.57 -8.83
CA SER A 209 12.38 -2.79 -7.59
C SER A 209 12.59 -1.45 -6.89
N ILE A 210 11.83 -1.23 -5.82
CA ILE A 210 11.82 0.01 -5.04
C ILE A 210 12.86 -0.07 -3.93
N ARG A 211 13.74 0.93 -3.85
CA ARG A 211 14.78 1.04 -2.81
C ARG A 211 14.14 1.35 -1.46
N LEU A 212 14.48 0.60 -0.43
CA LEU A 212 14.00 0.72 0.94
C LEU A 212 15.15 0.59 1.95
N SER A 213 14.95 1.15 3.14
CA SER A 213 15.85 0.90 4.27
C SER A 213 15.86 -0.59 4.60
N ALA A 214 17.01 -1.15 4.96
CA ALA A 214 17.06 -2.56 5.39
C ALA A 214 16.22 -2.86 6.64
N SER A 215 15.91 -1.84 7.44
CA SER A 215 15.00 -1.97 8.59
C SER A 215 13.58 -2.39 8.21
N GLU A 216 13.12 -2.08 6.98
CA GLU A 216 11.80 -2.48 6.45
C GLU A 216 11.67 -3.98 6.19
N PHE A 217 12.78 -4.73 6.27
CA PHE A 217 12.84 -6.18 6.07
C PHE A 217 13.00 -6.96 7.38
N SER A 218 13.17 -6.28 8.51
CA SER A 218 13.24 -6.93 9.82
C SER A 218 11.83 -7.24 10.31
N THR A 219 11.41 -8.50 10.23
CA THR A 219 10.24 -8.99 10.95
C THR A 219 10.52 -8.93 12.45
N THR A 220 9.96 -7.95 13.16
CA THR A 220 9.83 -8.01 14.63
C THR A 220 8.83 -9.11 14.99
N GLY A 221 9.27 -10.35 14.88
CA GLY A 221 8.54 -11.58 15.18
C GLY A 221 8.72 -12.09 16.61
N THR A 222 9.14 -11.25 17.56
CA THR A 222 9.54 -11.72 18.89
C THR A 222 8.79 -11.09 20.06
N SER A 223 7.83 -10.19 19.83
CA SER A 223 7.14 -9.48 20.93
C SER A 223 5.71 -9.94 21.19
N LYS A 224 5.02 -10.54 20.21
CA LYS A 224 3.61 -10.97 20.38
C LYS A 224 3.48 -12.34 21.08
N LYS A 225 4.46 -13.25 20.92
CA LYS A 225 4.43 -14.57 21.57
C LYS A 225 4.71 -14.49 23.08
N LEU A 226 5.48 -13.51 23.55
CA LEU A 226 5.78 -13.35 24.97
C LEU A 226 4.58 -12.82 25.76
N ILE A 227 3.79 -11.90 25.18
CA ILE A 227 2.60 -11.32 25.82
C ILE A 227 1.47 -12.36 25.91
N ILE A 228 1.27 -13.18 24.87
CA ILE A 228 0.28 -14.26 24.89
C ILE A 228 0.69 -15.36 25.89
N GLY A 229 1.99 -15.69 25.97
CA GLY A 229 2.51 -16.64 26.94
C GLY A 229 2.31 -16.22 28.41
N LEU A 230 2.47 -14.92 28.71
CA LEU A 230 2.26 -14.37 30.05
C LEU A 230 0.78 -14.27 30.45
N ALA A 231 -0.12 -13.97 29.49
CA ALA A 231 -1.55 -13.91 29.75
C ALA A 231 -2.16 -15.30 30.02
N VAL A 232 -1.73 -16.33 29.25
CA VAL A 232 -2.22 -17.71 29.41
C VAL A 232 -1.68 -18.35 30.70
N SER A 233 -0.43 -18.08 31.10
CA SER A 233 0.11 -18.65 32.34
C SER A 233 -0.57 -18.08 33.60
N GLY A 234 -0.89 -16.78 33.62
CA GLY A 234 -1.62 -16.15 34.71
C GLY A 234 -3.05 -16.68 34.85
N PHE A 235 -3.75 -16.91 33.73
CA PHE A 235 -5.13 -17.39 33.74
C PHE A 235 -5.25 -18.84 34.23
N VAL A 236 -4.33 -19.72 33.83
CA VAL A 236 -4.31 -21.13 34.29
C VAL A 236 -3.98 -21.23 35.79
N ALA A 237 -3.07 -20.40 36.30
CA ALA A 237 -2.76 -20.35 37.74
C ALA A 237 -3.95 -19.84 38.57
N ALA A 238 -4.68 -18.83 38.08
CA ALA A 238 -5.85 -18.32 38.78
C ALA A 238 -7.00 -19.35 38.84
N ILE A 239 -7.27 -20.06 37.74
CA ILE A 239 -8.33 -21.08 37.70
C ILE A 239 -8.01 -22.25 38.64
N THR A 240 -6.76 -22.72 38.67
CA THR A 240 -6.36 -23.83 39.55
C THR A 240 -6.50 -23.47 41.03
N VAL A 241 -6.16 -22.24 41.44
CA VAL A 241 -6.38 -21.77 42.83
C VAL A 241 -7.87 -21.70 43.18
N VAL A 242 -8.72 -21.20 42.29
CA VAL A 242 -10.18 -21.12 42.54
C VAL A 242 -10.80 -22.51 42.69
N VAL A 243 -10.42 -23.47 41.83
CA VAL A 243 -10.95 -24.84 41.88
C VAL A 243 -10.50 -25.58 43.15
N LEU A 244 -9.29 -25.34 43.65
CA LEU A 244 -8.80 -26.01 44.86
C LEU A 244 -9.29 -25.35 46.15
N VAL A 245 -9.39 -24.02 46.19
CA VAL A 245 -9.71 -23.29 47.41
C VAL A 245 -11.22 -23.17 47.62
N SER A 246 -12.03 -23.06 46.58
CA SER A 246 -13.50 -22.95 46.71
C SER A 246 -14.17 -24.15 47.42
N PRO A 247 -13.86 -25.43 47.13
CA PRO A 247 -14.45 -26.55 47.87
C PRO A 247 -13.94 -26.59 49.32
N MET A 248 -12.66 -26.27 49.57
CA MET A 248 -12.10 -26.19 50.93
C MET A 248 -12.80 -25.12 51.77
N LEU A 249 -13.08 -23.95 51.18
CA LEU A 249 -13.78 -22.85 51.84
C LEU A 249 -15.26 -23.20 52.08
N ALA A 250 -15.93 -23.84 51.11
CA ALA A 250 -17.30 -24.31 51.24
C ALA A 250 -17.45 -25.39 52.33
N VAL A 251 -16.49 -26.31 52.45
CA VAL A 251 -16.44 -27.31 53.53
C VAL A 251 -16.21 -26.63 54.88
N LYS A 252 -15.34 -25.62 54.98
CA LYS A 252 -15.11 -24.86 56.23
C LYS A 252 -16.32 -24.00 56.64
N LEU A 253 -17.05 -23.44 55.68
CA LEU A 253 -18.26 -22.65 55.93
C LEU A 253 -19.44 -23.56 56.31
N SER A 254 -19.56 -24.74 55.69
CA SER A 254 -20.59 -25.72 56.04
C SER A 254 -20.32 -26.46 57.35
N SER A 255 -19.05 -26.63 57.76
CA SER A 255 -18.74 -27.15 59.11
C SER A 255 -19.02 -26.11 60.19
N ARG A 256 -18.75 -24.83 59.92
CA ARG A 256 -19.14 -23.71 60.80
C ARG A 256 -20.65 -23.55 60.93
N SER A 257 -21.41 -23.72 59.84
CA SER A 257 -22.88 -23.66 59.90
C SER A 257 -23.48 -24.87 60.64
N ARG A 258 -22.91 -26.08 60.48
CA ARG A 258 -23.29 -27.26 61.29
C ARG A 258 -22.95 -27.08 62.78
N ALA A 259 -21.82 -26.47 63.10
CA ALA A 259 -21.47 -26.11 64.48
C ALA A 259 -22.43 -25.06 65.08
N ALA A 260 -22.91 -24.12 64.27
CA ALA A 260 -23.90 -23.11 64.70
C ALA A 260 -25.33 -23.70 64.85
N GLN A 261 -25.71 -24.69 64.04
CA GLN A 261 -26.99 -25.40 64.20
C GLN A 261 -27.01 -26.37 65.39
N GLY A 262 -25.85 -26.91 65.80
CA GLY A 262 -25.71 -27.70 67.02
C GLY A 262 -26.00 -26.94 68.32
N CYS A 263 -25.83 -25.61 68.34
CA CYS A 263 -26.19 -24.78 69.51
C CYS A 263 -27.68 -24.42 69.58
N ARG A 264 -28.43 -24.44 68.47
CA ARG A 264 -29.83 -23.97 68.44
C ARG A 264 -30.87 -25.01 68.85
N VAL A 265 -30.49 -26.29 68.98
CA VAL A 265 -31.42 -27.36 69.36
C VAL A 265 -31.53 -27.52 70.89
N GLN A 266 -30.59 -26.96 71.67
CA GLN A 266 -30.54 -27.20 73.12
C GLN A 266 -31.27 -26.14 73.98
N GLU A 267 -31.84 -25.10 73.38
CA GLU A 267 -32.47 -23.97 74.10
C GLU A 267 -34.02 -23.96 74.00
N ARG A 268 -34.65 -25.13 73.84
CA ARG A 268 -36.13 -25.23 73.75
C ARG A 268 -36.77 -26.30 74.64
N SER A 269 -36.16 -26.58 75.80
CA SER A 269 -36.77 -27.42 76.85
C SER A 269 -36.52 -26.83 78.24
N SER A 270 -37.28 -25.79 78.60
CA SER A 270 -37.61 -25.44 79.99
C SER A 270 -38.49 -24.18 79.99
N ALA A 271 -39.81 -24.37 79.86
CA ALA A 271 -40.80 -23.37 80.24
C ALA A 271 -41.69 -23.97 81.34
N PRO A 272 -41.87 -23.30 82.49
CA PRO A 272 -42.71 -23.78 83.59
C PRO A 272 -44.21 -23.46 83.33
N PRO A 273 -45.14 -24.17 84.00
CA PRO A 273 -46.56 -23.96 83.79
C PRO A 273 -47.05 -22.72 84.55
N LEU A 274 -47.86 -21.91 83.88
CA LEU A 274 -48.66 -20.84 84.47
C LEU A 274 -50.04 -21.39 84.83
N ALA A 275 -50.40 -21.22 86.10
CA ALA A 275 -51.73 -21.43 86.64
C ALA A 275 -52.66 -20.26 86.29
N ALA A 276 -53.94 -20.55 86.03
CA ALA A 276 -55.06 -19.67 86.33
C ALA A 276 -56.38 -20.45 86.31
N VAL A 277 -57.07 -20.39 87.45
CA VAL A 277 -58.53 -20.38 87.74
C VAL A 277 -59.45 -21.28 86.92
#